data_AF-A0A1V3X9N4-F1
#
_entry.id   AF-A0A1V3X9N4-F1
#
_cell.length_a   1.000
_cell.length_b   1.000
_cell.length_c   1.000
_cell.angle_alpha   90.00
_cell.angle_beta   90.00
_cell.angle_gamma   90.00
#
_symmetry.space_group_name_H-M   'P 1'
#
loop_
_entity.id
_entity.type
_entity.pdbx_description
1 polymer ?
#
loop_
_entity_poly.entity_id
_entity_poly.type
_entity_poly.pdbx_seq_one_letter_code
_entity_poly.pdbx_strand_id
1 'polypeptide(L)'
;MALTAVAAQLRPTTALIVDHGLQPGSAAVAETARAQAISLGCDDAQVICVQVGTAGGLEAAARAARYAALQAHRDGPVLLGHTLDDQAETVLLGLGRGSGPRSIAGMRPYDPPWCRPLLGCVVT
;
A
#
# COMPACT_ATOMS: atom_id res chain seq x y z
N MET A 1 -5.68 -5.82 -6.09
CA MET A 1 -6.79 -5.64 -7.04
C MET A 1 -8.17 -5.80 -6.41
N ALA A 2 -8.41 -6.76 -5.50
CA ALA A 2 -9.73 -6.93 -4.85
C ALA A 2 -10.27 -5.65 -4.19
N LEU A 3 -9.45 -4.94 -3.40
CA LEU A 3 -9.83 -3.65 -2.80
C LEU A 3 -10.24 -2.61 -3.87
N THR A 4 -9.42 -2.48 -4.93
CA THR A 4 -9.67 -1.56 -6.05
C THR A 4 -11.01 -1.85 -6.72
N ALA A 5 -11.28 -3.12 -7.03
CA ALA A 5 -12.52 -3.55 -7.68
C ALA A 5 -13.77 -3.18 -6.87
N VAL A 6 -13.71 -3.34 -5.55
CA VAL A 6 -14.84 -2.97 -4.67
C VAL A 6 -14.94 -1.46 -4.50
N ALA A 7 -13.83 -0.77 -4.25
CA ALA A 7 -13.82 0.67 -4.00
C ALA A 7 -14.36 1.47 -5.20
N ALA A 8 -13.90 1.11 -6.40
CA ALA A 8 -14.32 1.75 -7.66
C ALA A 8 -15.83 1.66 -7.92
N GLN A 9 -16.48 0.58 -7.50
CA GLN A 9 -17.93 0.42 -7.65
C GLN A 9 -18.73 1.22 -6.62
N LEU A 10 -18.12 1.57 -5.48
CA LEU A 10 -18.80 2.25 -4.39
C LEU A 10 -18.65 3.77 -4.47
N ARG A 11 -17.51 4.27 -4.94
CA ARG A 11 -17.18 5.70 -5.01
C ARG A 11 -16.20 6.01 -6.14
N PRO A 12 -16.23 7.25 -6.67
CA PRO A 12 -15.15 7.79 -7.49
C PRO A 12 -13.78 7.50 -6.87
N THR A 13 -12.92 6.81 -7.63
CA THR A 13 -11.66 6.26 -7.11
C THR A 13 -10.55 6.44 -8.13
N THR A 14 -9.45 7.07 -7.69
CA THR A 14 -8.18 7.12 -8.43
C THR A 14 -7.22 6.07 -7.88
N ALA A 15 -6.66 5.24 -8.75
CA ALA A 15 -5.62 4.28 -8.37
C ALA A 15 -4.22 4.92 -8.47
N LEU A 16 -3.45 4.85 -7.39
CA LEU A 16 -2.05 5.29 -7.37
C LEU A 16 -1.13 4.06 -7.31
N ILE A 17 -0.38 3.82 -8.38
CA ILE A 17 0.53 2.69 -8.53
C ILE A 17 1.95 3.20 -8.32
N VAL A 18 2.61 2.78 -7.24
CA VAL A 18 3.99 3.18 -6.96
C VAL A 18 4.97 2.17 -7.56
N ASP A 19 5.72 2.60 -8.57
CA ASP A 19 6.83 1.84 -9.12
C ASP A 19 8.14 2.22 -8.42
N HIS A 20 8.78 1.25 -7.78
CA HIS A 20 10.02 1.44 -7.03
C HIS A 20 11.27 1.23 -7.88
N GLY A 21 11.14 0.69 -9.10
CA GLY A 21 12.28 0.40 -9.97
C GLY A 21 13.26 -0.66 -9.44
N LEU A 22 12.88 -1.41 -8.38
CA LEU A 22 13.80 -2.34 -7.69
C LEU A 22 14.02 -3.66 -8.43
N GLN A 23 13.16 -4.00 -9.38
CA GLN A 23 13.23 -5.23 -10.15
C GLN A 23 13.19 -4.91 -11.66
N PRO A 24 13.93 -5.67 -12.49
CA PRO A 24 13.77 -5.62 -13.94
C PRO A 24 12.31 -5.86 -14.33
N GLY A 25 11.78 -5.07 -15.27
CA GLY A 25 10.39 -5.18 -15.73
C GLY A 25 9.33 -4.55 -14.82
N SER A 26 9.72 -3.92 -13.71
CA SER A 26 8.81 -3.23 -12.78
C SER A 26 7.90 -2.20 -13.46
N ALA A 27 8.40 -1.43 -14.42
CA ALA A 27 7.60 -0.50 -15.21
C ALA A 27 6.43 -1.19 -15.96
N ALA A 28 6.65 -2.38 -16.53
CA ALA A 28 5.61 -3.13 -17.24
C ALA A 28 4.56 -3.69 -16.27
N VAL A 29 4.99 -4.12 -15.07
CA VAL A 29 4.09 -4.54 -13.99
C VAL A 29 3.22 -3.36 -13.52
N ALA A 30 3.82 -2.19 -13.33
CA ALA A 30 3.12 -0.98 -12.92
C ALA A 30 2.08 -0.56 -13.97
N GLU A 31 2.44 -0.60 -15.25
CA GLU A 31 1.52 -0.28 -16.34
C GLU A 31 0.38 -1.30 -16.46
N THR A 32 0.66 -2.59 -16.26
CA THR A 32 -0.37 -3.63 -16.20
C THR A 32 -1.35 -3.37 -15.05
N ALA A 33 -0.86 -3.00 -13.87
CA ALA A 33 -1.69 -2.67 -12.72
C ALA A 33 -2.54 -1.41 -12.98
N ARG A 34 -1.98 -0.40 -13.66
CA ARG A 34 -2.72 0.81 -14.09
C ARG A 34 -3.87 0.44 -15.01
N ALA A 35 -3.61 -0.34 -16.05
CA ALA A 35 -4.63 -0.80 -16.99
C ALA A 35 -5.72 -1.63 -16.30
N GLN A 36 -5.32 -2.52 -15.38
CA GLN A 36 -6.26 -3.30 -14.58
C GLN A 36 -7.16 -2.41 -13.72
N ALA A 37 -6.62 -1.40 -13.03
CA ALA A 37 -7.41 -0.49 -12.21
C ALA A 37 -8.49 0.23 -13.03
N ILE A 38 -8.15 0.74 -14.22
CA ILE A 38 -9.12 1.35 -15.15
C ILE A 38 -10.19 0.33 -15.56
N SER A 39 -9.80 -0.90 -15.93
CA SER A 39 -10.76 -1.94 -16.31
C SER A 39 -11.71 -2.35 -15.19
N LEU A 40 -11.31 -2.14 -13.94
CA LEU A 40 -12.10 -2.43 -12.74
C LEU A 40 -13.04 -1.27 -12.34
N GLY A 41 -12.99 -0.15 -13.07
CA GLY A 41 -13.89 0.99 -12.90
C GLY A 41 -13.31 2.19 -12.15
N CYS A 42 -11.99 2.26 -11.94
CA CYS A 42 -11.38 3.50 -11.44
C CYS A 42 -11.56 4.64 -12.47
N ASP A 43 -11.88 5.85 -11.98
CA ASP A 43 -12.04 7.03 -12.82
C ASP A 43 -10.69 7.47 -13.43
N ASP A 44 -9.62 7.27 -12.68
CA ASP A 44 -8.25 7.54 -13.09
C ASP A 44 -7.27 6.54 -12.46
N ALA A 45 -6.10 6.38 -13.08
CA ALA A 45 -5.03 5.54 -12.58
C ALA A 45 -3.66 6.10 -13.01
N GLN A 46 -2.77 6.29 -12.03
CA GLN A 46 -1.47 6.92 -12.23
C GLN A 46 -0.34 6.01 -11.77
N VAL A 47 0.71 5.91 -12.59
CA VAL A 47 1.98 5.29 -12.20
C VAL A 47 2.92 6.37 -11.69
N ILE A 48 3.42 6.19 -10.48
CA ILE A 48 4.33 7.11 -9.79
C ILE A 48 5.66 6.37 -9.60
N CYS A 49 6.67 6.76 -10.36
CA CYS A 49 8.01 6.23 -10.20
C CYS A 49 8.72 6.91 -9.02
N VAL A 50 9.30 6.13 -8.12
CA VAL A 50 10.01 6.64 -6.94
C VAL A 50 11.45 6.16 -6.90
N GLN A 51 12.31 6.95 -6.24
CA GLN A 51 13.66 6.55 -5.90
C GLN A 51 13.68 5.98 -4.48
N VAL A 52 14.24 4.79 -4.32
CA VAL A 52 14.35 4.12 -3.03
C VAL A 52 15.71 4.40 -2.40
N GLY A 53 15.71 4.94 -1.19
CA GLY A 53 16.93 5.18 -0.41
C GLY A 53 17.52 3.89 0.20
N THR A 54 18.49 4.05 1.08
CA THR A 54 19.18 2.93 1.76
C THR A 54 18.94 2.86 3.27
N ALA A 55 18.27 3.86 3.84
CA ALA A 55 18.07 3.97 5.28
C ALA A 55 17.17 2.87 5.83
N GLY A 56 17.64 2.17 6.87
CA GLY A 56 16.85 1.15 7.58
C GLY A 56 16.65 -0.18 6.83
N GLY A 57 17.39 -0.38 5.72
CA GLY A 57 17.25 -1.55 4.85
C GLY A 57 16.28 -1.32 3.68
N LEU A 58 16.39 -2.16 2.65
CA LEU A 58 15.68 -1.98 1.38
C LEU A 58 14.16 -1.88 1.55
N GLU A 59 13.57 -2.76 2.34
CA GLU A 59 12.12 -2.81 2.55
C GLU A 59 11.61 -1.57 3.30
N ALA A 60 12.33 -1.13 4.34
CA ALA A 60 11.96 0.08 5.09
C ALA A 60 12.06 1.33 4.21
N ALA A 61 13.12 1.43 3.39
CA ALA A 61 13.30 2.52 2.45
C ALA A 61 12.23 2.53 1.35
N ALA A 62 11.89 1.36 0.78
CA ALA A 62 10.83 1.22 -0.21
C ALA A 62 9.48 1.63 0.38
N ARG A 63 9.19 1.17 1.61
CA ARG A 63 7.97 1.55 2.32
C ARG A 63 7.91 3.05 2.58
N ALA A 64 9.01 3.68 2.99
CA ALA A 64 9.05 5.14 3.16
C ALA A 64 8.78 5.88 1.84
N ALA A 65 9.42 5.46 0.74
CA ALA A 65 9.21 6.05 -0.58
C ALA A 65 7.76 5.92 -1.06
N ARG A 66 7.14 4.74 -0.87
CA ARG A 66 5.72 4.50 -1.17
C ARG A 66 4.80 5.44 -0.42
N TYR A 67 4.95 5.55 0.90
CA TYR A 67 4.08 6.42 1.70
C TYR A 67 4.28 7.89 1.36
N ALA A 68 5.51 8.32 1.08
CA ALA A 68 5.78 9.70 0.63
C ALA A 68 5.10 10.00 -0.71
N ALA A 69 5.20 9.10 -1.69
CA ALA A 69 4.55 9.25 -2.98
C ALA A 69 3.02 9.31 -2.86
N LEU A 70 2.42 8.39 -2.10
CA LEU A 70 0.97 8.39 -1.85
C LEU A 70 0.53 9.65 -1.12
N GLN A 71 1.31 10.14 -0.16
CA GLN A 71 1.01 11.38 0.56
C GLN A 71 1.02 12.60 -0.36
N ALA A 72 1.94 12.64 -1.33
CA ALA A 72 2.10 13.77 -2.24
C ALA A 72 1.03 13.81 -3.35
N HIS A 73 0.46 12.67 -3.72
CA HIS A 73 -0.49 12.54 -4.84
C HIS A 73 -1.93 12.22 -4.41
N ARG A 74 -2.20 12.14 -3.10
CA ARG A 74 -3.57 11.91 -2.61
C ARG A 74 -4.38 13.20 -2.69
N ASP A 75 -5.63 13.05 -3.11
CA ASP A 75 -6.66 14.10 -3.01
C ASP A 75 -7.67 13.82 -1.87
N GLY A 76 -7.38 12.85 -1.00
CA GLY A 76 -8.28 12.43 0.06
C GLY A 76 -7.72 11.34 0.98
N PRO A 77 -8.59 10.55 1.62
CA PRO A 77 -8.20 9.32 2.32
C PRO A 77 -7.58 8.30 1.36
N VAL A 78 -6.61 7.54 1.85
CA VAL A 78 -5.89 6.53 1.05
C VAL A 78 -6.29 5.14 1.53
N LEU A 79 -6.86 4.33 0.64
CA LEU A 79 -7.20 2.94 0.92
C LEU A 79 -5.99 2.04 0.63
N LEU A 80 -5.52 1.31 1.64
CA LEU A 80 -4.42 0.36 1.55
C LEU A 80 -4.94 -1.07 1.69
N GLY A 81 -4.47 -1.96 0.82
CA GLY A 81 -4.89 -3.36 0.76
C GLY A 81 -4.28 -4.27 1.82
N HIS A 82 -3.91 -3.74 2.99
CA HIS A 82 -3.33 -4.57 4.05
C HIS A 82 -4.37 -5.56 4.60
N THR A 83 -3.92 -6.79 4.84
CA THR A 83 -4.73 -7.92 5.30
C THR A 83 -4.30 -8.38 6.70
N LEU A 84 -4.91 -9.46 7.21
CA LEU A 84 -4.53 -10.05 8.49
C LEU A 84 -3.08 -10.58 8.48
N ASP A 85 -2.59 -11.04 7.34
CA ASP A 85 -1.22 -11.55 7.21
C ASP A 85 -0.19 -10.42 7.36
N ASP A 86 -0.43 -9.27 6.70
CA ASP A 86 0.41 -8.08 6.88
C ASP A 86 0.42 -7.60 8.35
N GLN A 87 -0.73 -7.76 9.03
CA GLN A 87 -0.86 -7.42 10.44
C GLN A 87 -0.03 -8.33 11.32
N ALA A 88 -0.10 -9.64 11.09
CA ALA A 88 0.72 -10.62 11.81
C ALA A 88 2.22 -10.36 11.58
N GLU A 89 2.63 -10.12 10.33
CA GLU A 89 4.01 -9.80 10.00
C GLU A 89 4.50 -8.54 10.75
N THR A 90 3.69 -7.48 10.77
CA THR A 90 4.03 -6.24 11.48
C THR A 90 4.25 -6.48 12.98
N VAL A 91 3.40 -7.30 13.61
CA VAL A 91 3.53 -7.66 15.03
C VAL A 91 4.77 -8.51 15.27
N LEU A 92 5.04 -9.51 14.43
CA LEU A 92 6.21 -10.39 14.55
C LEU A 92 7.53 -9.63 14.37
N LEU A 93 7.62 -8.74 13.37
CA LEU A 93 8.77 -7.85 13.18
C LEU A 93 8.94 -6.88 14.35
N GLY A 94 7.83 -6.39 14.90
CA GLY A 94 7.83 -5.55 16.11
C GLY A 94 8.41 -6.29 17.31
N LEU A 95 7.95 -7.52 17.57
CA LEU A 95 8.47 -8.39 18.62
C LEU A 95 9.97 -8.65 18.48
N GLY A 96 10.44 -8.94 17.26
CA GLY A 96 11.86 -9.18 16.98
C GLY A 96 12.76 -7.97 17.22
N ARG A 97 12.22 -6.75 17.21
CA ARG A 97 12.94 -5.49 17.47
C ARG A 97 12.81 -4.99 18.92
N GLY A 98 12.07 -5.72 19.77
CA GLY A 98 11.85 -5.40 21.19
C GLY A 98 10.38 -5.51 21.60
N SER A 99 10.10 -5.95 22.82
CA SER A 99 8.75 -6.35 23.28
C SER A 99 8.01 -5.27 24.08
N GLY A 100 7.96 -4.04 23.56
CA GLY A 100 7.18 -2.96 24.19
C GLY A 100 5.68 -3.06 23.86
N PRO A 101 4.78 -2.52 24.70
CA PRO A 101 3.34 -2.50 24.41
C PRO A 101 2.99 -1.85 23.06
N ARG A 102 3.82 -0.92 22.59
CA ARG A 102 3.68 -0.29 21.27
C ARG A 102 4.16 -1.15 20.10
N SER A 103 5.12 -2.06 20.31
CA SER A 103 5.64 -2.89 19.21
C SER A 103 4.73 -4.07 18.87
N ILE A 104 3.83 -4.45 19.78
CA ILE A 104 2.81 -5.51 19.55
C ILE A 104 1.44 -4.97 19.14
N ALA A 105 1.25 -3.65 19.09
CA ALA A 105 -0.04 -3.04 18.81
C ALA A 105 -0.51 -3.21 17.35
N GLY A 106 0.42 -3.58 16.44
CA GLY A 106 0.14 -3.74 15.01
C GLY A 106 -0.33 -2.45 14.33
N MET A 107 -0.91 -2.58 13.14
CA MET A 107 -1.54 -1.49 12.40
C MET A 107 -2.95 -1.19 12.93
N ARG A 108 -3.37 0.06 12.82
CA ARG A 108 -4.75 0.50 13.09
C ARG A 108 -5.58 0.43 11.80
N PRO A 109 -6.88 0.03 11.85
CA PRO A 109 -7.76 0.05 10.68
C PRO A 109 -7.89 1.45 10.05
N TYR A 110 -7.83 2.49 10.88
CA TYR A 110 -7.79 3.88 10.45
C TYR A 110 -6.72 4.64 11.24
N ASP A 111 -5.83 5.30 10.51
CA ASP A 111 -4.80 6.20 11.02
C ASP A 111 -4.64 7.32 9.99
N PRO A 112 -5.37 8.44 10.10
CA PRO A 112 -5.52 9.39 9.02
C PRO A 112 -4.17 9.82 8.39
N PRO A 113 -4.05 9.80 7.05
CA PRO A 113 -5.09 9.56 6.05
C PRO A 113 -5.28 8.09 5.62
N TRP A 114 -4.66 7.15 6.30
CA TRP A 114 -4.57 5.74 5.90
C TRP A 114 -5.76 4.91 6.39
N CYS A 115 -6.49 4.32 5.45
CA CYS A 115 -7.60 3.40 5.69
C CYS A 115 -7.21 1.99 5.27
N ARG A 116 -7.42 0.99 6.13
CA ARG A 116 -7.08 -0.43 5.89
C ARG A 116 -8.35 -1.29 6.00
N PRO A 117 -9.28 -1.22 5.05
CA PRO A 117 -10.58 -1.90 5.16
C PRO A 117 -10.48 -3.43 5.18
N LEU A 118 -9.36 -4.00 4.73
CA LEU A 118 -9.13 -5.45 4.69
C LEU A 118 -8.30 -5.99 5.86
N LEU A 119 -7.96 -5.17 6.86
CA LEU A 119 -6.97 -5.55 7.89
C LEU A 119 -7.37 -6.77 8.74
N GLY A 120 -8.66 -7.11 8.79
CA GLY A 120 -9.18 -8.30 9.46
C GLY A 120 -9.47 -9.48 8.54
N CYS A 121 -9.14 -9.40 7.24
CA CYS A 121 -9.44 -10.41 6.24
C CYS A 121 -8.25 -11.34 6.02
N VAL A 122 -8.52 -12.64 5.83
CA VAL A 122 -7.55 -13.63 5.36
C VAL A 122 -7.65 -13.72 3.84
N VAL A 123 -6.50 -13.81 3.14
CA VAL A 123 -6.48 -14.09 1.70
C VAL A 123 -6.26 -15.59 1.53
N THR A 124 -7.35 -16.34 1.34
CA THR A 124 -7.32 -17.78 1.01
C THR A 124 -7.36 -18.02 -0.49
#